data_AF-A0A976CE34-F1
#
_entry.id   AF-A0A976CE34-F1
#
_cell.length_a   1.000
_cell.length_b   1.000
_cell.length_c   1.000
_cell.angle_alpha   90.00
_cell.angle_beta   90.00
_cell.angle_gamma   90.00
#
_symmetry.space_group_name_H-M   'P 1'
#
loop_
_entity.id
_entity.type
_entity.pdbx_description
1 polymer ?
#
loop_
_entity_poly.entity_id
_entity_poly.type
_entity_poly.pdbx_seq_one_letter_code
_entity_poly.pdbx_strand_id
1 'polypeptide(L)'
;MEVVNAKENSYFSPSIEKKNNIMWSMHKCKSVIKKQWNIENFPFDKQYLKIVIEEATNDYNKIVYIADEKNSSVDKKVKIEGWNIDKFTLKSSVARYETTYGDPVLEGFSEYPRVMATITLSRKGLGLFYKLFLGVYIAFCISLLVFFIDPIDVDPRFGLSVGSLFAAVGNKYIVDSILPETVTFTLVDKVHLVTFFFIFLSLLISVRSLYLFKNGKKIQSKKLDTYAFRVVLFLWNAGFFHWNIFFSA
;
A
#
# COMPACT_ATOMS: atom_id res chain seq x y z
N MET A 1 -3.66 -24.11 -22.77
CA MET A 1 -3.02 -22.92 -22.14
C MET A 1 -4.04 -21.84 -21.86
N GLU A 2 -4.16 -21.47 -20.59
CA GLU A 2 -4.94 -20.33 -20.12
C GLU A 2 -4.08 -19.36 -19.31
N VAL A 3 -4.52 -18.11 -19.19
CA VAL A 3 -3.92 -17.13 -18.25
C VAL A 3 -4.82 -17.03 -17.04
N VAL A 4 -4.34 -17.54 -15.90
CA VAL A 4 -5.13 -17.63 -14.67
C VAL A 4 -5.51 -16.24 -14.16
N ASN A 5 -6.76 -16.08 -13.69
CA ASN A 5 -7.34 -14.82 -13.21
C ASN A 5 -7.42 -13.68 -14.24
N ALA A 6 -7.29 -13.99 -15.54
CA ALA A 6 -7.54 -13.01 -16.59
C ALA A 6 -9.04 -12.68 -16.70
N LYS A 7 -9.38 -11.40 -16.67
CA LYS A 7 -10.71 -10.89 -17.00
C LYS A 7 -10.91 -10.83 -18.52
N GLU A 8 -9.85 -10.45 -19.22
CA GLU A 8 -9.80 -10.34 -20.67
C GLU A 8 -8.47 -10.91 -21.13
N ASN A 9 -8.49 -11.70 -22.21
CA ASN A 9 -7.30 -12.30 -22.77
C ASN A 9 -7.45 -12.38 -24.29
N SER A 10 -6.40 -11.99 -25.00
CA SER A 10 -6.36 -11.98 -26.46
C SER A 10 -4.98 -12.41 -26.95
N TYR A 11 -4.98 -13.30 -27.94
CA TYR A 11 -3.78 -13.84 -28.56
C TYR A 11 -3.64 -13.32 -29.99
N PHE A 12 -2.41 -12.96 -30.36
CA PHE A 12 -2.08 -12.38 -31.65
C PHE A 12 -0.82 -13.02 -32.21
N SER A 13 -0.64 -12.88 -33.53
CA SER A 13 0.57 -13.28 -34.25
C SER A 13 1.04 -14.70 -33.90
N PRO A 14 0.18 -15.73 -34.02
CA PRO A 14 0.63 -17.10 -33.82
C PRO A 14 1.65 -17.45 -34.89
N SER A 15 2.78 -18.03 -34.49
CA SER A 15 3.71 -18.67 -35.42
C SER A 15 4.05 -20.05 -34.90
N ILE A 16 4.07 -21.02 -35.81
CA ILE A 16 4.45 -22.40 -35.51
C ILE A 16 5.48 -22.81 -36.55
N GLU A 17 6.65 -23.21 -36.08
CA GLU A 17 7.77 -23.64 -36.90
C GLU A 17 8.31 -24.96 -36.38
N LYS A 18 8.67 -25.88 -37.27
CA LYS A 18 9.39 -27.09 -36.89
C LYS A 18 10.90 -26.79 -36.91
N LYS A 19 11.57 -26.93 -35.77
CA LYS A 19 13.03 -26.80 -35.63
C LYS A 19 13.60 -28.14 -35.17
N ASN A 20 14.26 -28.85 -36.09
CA ASN A 20 14.71 -30.23 -35.88
C ASN A 20 13.53 -31.14 -35.48
N ASN A 21 13.62 -31.83 -34.33
CA ASN A 21 12.56 -32.66 -33.77
C ASN A 21 11.65 -31.91 -32.78
N ILE A 22 11.73 -30.58 -32.73
CA ILE A 22 10.94 -29.75 -31.81
C ILE A 22 9.96 -28.90 -32.60
N MET A 23 8.70 -28.88 -32.17
CA MET A 23 7.72 -27.90 -32.62
C MET A 23 7.89 -26.63 -31.79
N TRP A 24 8.21 -25.52 -32.45
CA TRP A 24 8.35 -24.22 -31.83
C TRP A 24 7.11 -23.38 -32.11
N SER A 25 6.41 -22.97 -31.05
CA SER A 25 5.26 -22.07 -31.15
C SER A 25 5.56 -20.76 -30.44
N MET A 26 5.14 -19.65 -31.03
CA MET A 26 5.16 -18.32 -30.42
C MET A 26 3.78 -17.67 -30.54
N HIS A 27 3.37 -17.03 -29.45
CA HIS A 27 2.16 -16.21 -29.40
C HIS A 27 2.48 -14.87 -28.73
N LYS A 28 1.87 -13.79 -29.24
CA LYS A 28 1.76 -12.53 -28.50
C LYS A 28 0.46 -12.55 -27.72
N CYS A 29 0.49 -12.17 -26.46
CA CYS A 29 -0.68 -12.14 -25.60
C CYS A 29 -0.87 -10.75 -25.00
N LYS A 30 -2.12 -10.28 -24.96
CA LYS A 30 -2.55 -9.13 -24.17
C LYS A 30 -3.63 -9.60 -23.20
N SER A 31 -3.38 -9.41 -21.91
CA SER A 31 -4.27 -9.84 -20.84
C SER A 31 -4.53 -8.72 -19.83
N VAL A 32 -5.74 -8.67 -19.30
CA VAL A 32 -6.11 -7.87 -18.13
C VAL A 32 -6.30 -8.83 -16.97
N ILE A 33 -5.36 -8.84 -16.01
CA ILE A 33 -5.30 -9.84 -14.94
C ILE A 33 -5.75 -9.21 -13.63
N LYS A 34 -6.65 -9.90 -12.89
CA LYS A 34 -7.06 -9.46 -11.56
C LYS A 34 -5.91 -9.64 -10.58
N LYS A 35 -5.63 -8.61 -9.79
CA LYS A 35 -4.62 -8.62 -8.74
C LYS A 35 -5.17 -8.02 -7.46
N GLN A 36 -4.97 -8.73 -6.36
CA GLN A 36 -5.11 -8.15 -5.03
C GLN A 36 -3.80 -7.42 -4.68
N TRP A 37 -3.93 -6.16 -4.29
CA TRP A 37 -2.80 -5.30 -3.92
C TRP A 37 -2.58 -5.37 -2.42
N ASN A 38 -1.33 -5.54 -1.99
CA ASN A 38 -0.97 -5.38 -0.58
C ASN A 38 -0.51 -3.94 -0.35
N ILE A 39 -1.31 -3.14 0.33
CA ILE A 39 -1.04 -1.72 0.59
C ILE A 39 -0.68 -1.42 2.05
N GLU A 40 -0.37 -2.44 2.86
CA GLU A 40 -0.05 -2.27 4.29
C GLU A 40 1.07 -1.24 4.51
N ASN A 41 2.11 -1.31 3.66
CA ASN A 41 3.28 -0.44 3.71
C ASN A 41 3.22 0.71 2.70
N PHE A 42 2.05 1.01 2.12
CA PHE A 42 1.90 2.14 1.21
C PHE A 42 2.37 3.45 1.88
N PRO A 43 3.14 4.33 1.20
CA PRO A 43 3.55 4.31 -0.21
C PRO A 43 4.93 3.66 -0.46
N PHE A 44 5.49 2.94 0.50
CA PHE A 44 6.79 2.26 0.39
C PHE A 44 6.63 0.76 0.11
N ASP A 45 5.52 0.38 -0.51
CA ASP A 45 5.15 -1.00 -0.77
C ASP A 45 5.95 -1.62 -1.93
N LYS A 46 6.11 -2.94 -1.84
CA LYS A 46 6.59 -3.81 -2.92
C LYS A 46 5.44 -4.66 -3.44
N GLN A 47 5.38 -4.83 -4.76
CA GLN A 47 4.34 -5.59 -5.42
C GLN A 47 4.93 -6.69 -6.28
N TYR A 48 4.25 -7.83 -6.30
CA TYR A 48 4.58 -8.96 -7.15
C TYR A 48 3.48 -9.10 -8.20
N LEU A 49 3.80 -8.76 -9.45
CA LEU A 49 2.91 -9.00 -10.59
C LEU A 49 3.16 -10.42 -11.08
N LYS A 50 2.16 -11.28 -10.93
CA LYS A 50 2.23 -12.69 -11.32
C LYS A 50 1.42 -12.88 -12.59
N ILE A 51 2.08 -13.33 -13.65
CA ILE A 51 1.45 -13.83 -14.87
C ILE A 51 1.56 -15.34 -14.80
N VAL A 52 0.42 -16.01 -14.69
CA VAL A 52 0.35 -17.45 -14.49
C VAL A 52 -0.28 -18.06 -15.72
N ILE A 53 0.49 -18.90 -16.41
CA ILE A 53 0.04 -19.69 -17.56
C ILE A 53 -0.15 -21.13 -17.08
N GLU A 54 -1.33 -21.68 -17.30
CA GLU A 54 -1.71 -23.02 -16.86
C GLU A 54 -2.23 -23.86 -18.03
N GLU A 55 -2.05 -25.17 -17.96
CA GLU A 55 -2.72 -26.07 -18.88
C GLU A 55 -4.20 -26.19 -18.55
N ALA A 56 -5.07 -26.03 -19.56
CA ALA A 56 -6.51 -25.97 -19.36
C ALA A 56 -7.20 -27.32 -19.51
N THR A 57 -6.57 -28.27 -20.23
CA THR A 57 -7.24 -29.51 -20.66
C THR A 57 -6.50 -30.78 -20.25
N ASN A 58 -5.17 -30.78 -20.31
CA ASN A 58 -4.37 -31.95 -20.01
C ASN A 58 -3.79 -31.88 -18.59
N ASP A 59 -3.95 -32.97 -17.87
CA ASP A 59 -3.33 -33.18 -16.56
C ASP A 59 -1.79 -33.28 -16.65
N TYR A 60 -1.15 -33.20 -15.49
CA TYR A 60 0.31 -33.24 -15.34
C TYR A 60 0.96 -34.54 -15.85
N ASN A 61 0.23 -35.66 -15.92
CA ASN A 61 0.78 -36.93 -16.41
C ASN A 61 0.88 -36.95 -17.95
N LYS A 62 0.10 -36.12 -18.65
CA LYS A 62 0.09 -36.03 -20.12
C LYS A 62 1.05 -34.97 -20.64
N ILE A 63 1.20 -33.85 -19.94
CA ILE A 63 2.06 -32.76 -20.37
C ILE A 63 2.76 -32.14 -19.15
N VAL A 64 3.98 -31.66 -19.34
CA VAL A 64 4.74 -30.95 -18.30
C VAL A 64 5.32 -29.69 -18.90
N TYR A 65 5.29 -28.59 -18.14
CA TYR A 65 5.91 -27.34 -18.55
C TYR A 65 7.28 -27.18 -17.91
N ILE A 66 8.29 -26.83 -18.72
CA ILE A 66 9.65 -26.53 -18.26
C ILE A 66 9.96 -25.07 -18.63
N ALA A 67 10.21 -24.25 -17.61
CA ALA A 67 10.53 -22.85 -17.78
C ALA A 67 11.96 -22.66 -18.27
N ASP A 68 12.13 -21.90 -19.36
CA ASP A 68 13.45 -21.39 -19.76
C ASP A 68 13.81 -20.15 -18.94
N GLU A 69 14.32 -20.37 -17.74
CA GLU A 69 14.66 -19.29 -16.81
C GLU A 69 15.79 -18.38 -17.31
N LYS A 70 16.70 -18.91 -18.15
CA LYS A 70 17.90 -18.19 -18.61
C LYS A 70 17.60 -17.23 -19.76
N ASN A 71 16.68 -17.60 -20.66
CA ASN A 71 16.37 -16.80 -21.85
C ASN A 71 15.05 -16.03 -21.74
N SER A 72 14.46 -15.96 -20.55
CA SER A 72 13.21 -15.22 -20.29
C SER A 72 13.49 -13.93 -19.52
N SER A 73 12.92 -12.81 -19.97
CA SER A 73 13.12 -11.52 -19.34
C SER A 73 11.99 -10.53 -19.66
N VAL A 74 11.94 -9.42 -18.92
CA VAL A 74 11.14 -8.25 -19.29
C VAL A 74 11.98 -7.37 -20.23
N ASP A 75 11.37 -6.87 -21.31
CA ASP A 75 12.04 -5.93 -22.21
C ASP A 75 12.52 -4.69 -21.43
N LYS A 76 13.81 -4.34 -21.61
CA LYS A 76 14.47 -3.20 -20.95
C LYS A 76 13.82 -1.85 -21.23
N LYS A 77 13.02 -1.75 -22.30
CA LYS A 77 12.27 -0.53 -22.66
C LYS A 77 11.00 -0.34 -21.85
N VAL A 78 10.51 -1.39 -21.19
CA VAL A 78 9.28 -1.32 -20.38
C VAL A 78 9.54 -0.40 -19.18
N LYS A 79 8.70 0.63 -19.06
CA LYS A 79 8.68 1.54 -17.92
C LYS A 79 7.26 1.57 -17.36
N ILE A 80 7.15 1.47 -16.04
CA ILE A 80 5.89 1.60 -15.33
C ILE A 80 5.98 2.88 -14.50
N GLU A 81 5.06 3.80 -14.75
CA GLU A 81 5.04 5.09 -14.06
C GLU A 81 4.88 4.91 -12.56
N GLY A 82 5.70 5.61 -11.76
CA GLY A 82 5.64 5.51 -10.29
C GLY A 82 6.26 4.23 -9.68
N TRP A 83 6.81 3.32 -10.50
CA TRP A 83 7.42 2.07 -10.03
C TRP A 83 8.85 1.89 -10.55
N ASN A 84 9.66 1.15 -9.81
CA ASN A 84 10.88 0.53 -10.30
C ASN A 84 10.60 -0.95 -10.58
N ILE A 85 11.19 -1.49 -11.64
CA ILE A 85 11.18 -2.92 -11.93
C ILE A 85 12.45 -3.50 -11.30
N ASP A 86 12.30 -4.23 -10.20
CA ASP A 86 13.44 -4.69 -9.41
C ASP A 86 13.97 -6.04 -9.92
N LYS A 87 13.06 -6.97 -10.24
CA LYS A 87 13.43 -8.34 -10.58
C LYS A 87 12.37 -9.02 -11.45
N PHE A 88 12.82 -9.86 -12.38
CA PHE A 88 12.00 -10.83 -13.09
C PHE A 88 12.41 -12.25 -12.70
N THR A 89 11.43 -13.14 -12.54
CA THR A 89 11.65 -14.58 -12.35
C THR A 89 10.61 -15.36 -13.14
N LEU A 90 11.00 -16.51 -13.69
CA LEU A 90 10.11 -17.46 -14.33
C LEU A 90 10.30 -18.80 -13.64
N LYS A 91 9.22 -19.48 -13.26
CA LYS A 91 9.30 -20.81 -12.65
C LYS A 91 8.19 -21.72 -13.16
N SER A 92 8.51 -22.99 -13.40
CA SER A 92 7.52 -24.05 -13.53
C SER A 92 6.99 -24.46 -12.16
N SER A 93 5.74 -24.89 -12.11
CA SER A 93 5.05 -25.40 -10.94
C SER A 93 3.89 -26.31 -11.37
N VAL A 94 3.26 -26.98 -10.41
CA VAL A 94 2.03 -27.74 -10.63
C VAL A 94 0.94 -27.11 -9.78
N ALA A 95 -0.22 -26.86 -10.39
CA ALA A 95 -1.41 -26.42 -9.68
C ALA A 95 -2.23 -27.65 -9.30
N ARG A 96 -2.41 -27.85 -8.00
CA ARG A 96 -3.25 -28.90 -7.45
C ARG A 96 -4.59 -28.30 -7.04
N TYR A 97 -5.67 -28.91 -7.51
CA TYR A 97 -7.03 -28.59 -7.11
C TYR A 97 -7.63 -29.77 -6.37
N GLU A 98 -8.22 -29.54 -5.20
CA GLU A 98 -8.93 -30.56 -4.40
C GLU A 98 -10.32 -30.86 -4.98
N THR A 99 -10.36 -31.09 -6.29
CA THR A 99 -11.53 -31.49 -7.07
C THR A 99 -11.04 -32.14 -8.35
N THR A 100 -11.79 -33.12 -8.83
CA THR A 100 -11.54 -33.78 -10.12
C THR A 100 -12.29 -33.10 -11.26
N TYR A 101 -13.07 -32.04 -10.97
CA TYR A 101 -13.99 -31.40 -11.92
C TYR A 101 -14.98 -32.38 -12.58
N GLY A 102 -15.25 -33.52 -11.93
CA GLY A 102 -16.12 -34.56 -12.46
C GLY A 102 -15.45 -35.52 -13.45
N ASP A 103 -14.12 -35.45 -13.61
CA ASP A 103 -13.38 -36.46 -14.38
C ASP A 103 -13.49 -37.83 -13.69
N PRO A 104 -14.03 -38.86 -14.37
CA PRO A 104 -14.24 -40.19 -13.79
C PRO A 104 -12.94 -41.00 -13.60
N VAL A 105 -11.82 -40.56 -14.17
CA VAL A 105 -10.53 -41.26 -14.09
C VAL A 105 -9.68 -40.75 -12.92
N LEU A 106 -9.98 -39.55 -12.40
CA LEU A 106 -9.26 -38.95 -11.28
C LEU A 106 -9.98 -39.23 -9.96
N GLU A 107 -9.21 -39.32 -8.87
CA GLU A 107 -9.74 -39.51 -7.52
C GLU A 107 -9.24 -38.42 -6.57
N GLY A 108 -10.17 -37.70 -5.92
CA GLY A 108 -9.90 -36.68 -4.91
C GLY A 108 -9.42 -35.34 -5.45
N PHE A 109 -8.42 -35.32 -6.33
CA PHE A 109 -7.76 -34.10 -6.79
C PHE A 109 -7.38 -34.15 -8.28
N SER A 110 -7.06 -32.99 -8.84
CA SER A 110 -6.51 -32.84 -10.19
C SER A 110 -5.26 -31.97 -10.17
N GLU A 111 -4.33 -32.23 -11.08
CA GLU A 111 -3.05 -31.54 -11.16
C GLU A 111 -2.78 -31.05 -12.59
N TYR A 112 -2.48 -29.76 -12.71
CA TYR A 112 -2.24 -29.11 -13.99
C TYR A 112 -0.86 -28.41 -14.01
N PRO A 113 -0.06 -28.63 -15.06
CA PRO A 113 1.21 -27.91 -15.25
C PRO A 113 1.00 -26.41 -15.36
N ARG A 114 1.91 -25.65 -14.73
CA ARG A 114 1.84 -24.19 -14.67
C ARG A 114 3.22 -23.57 -14.83
N VAL A 115 3.31 -22.45 -15.53
CA VAL A 115 4.47 -21.56 -15.51
C VAL A 115 4.04 -20.21 -14.96
N MET A 116 4.82 -19.69 -14.00
CA MET A 116 4.58 -18.40 -13.36
C MET A 116 5.74 -17.46 -13.65
N ALA A 117 5.44 -16.37 -14.37
CA ALA A 117 6.32 -15.23 -14.50
C ALA A 117 5.99 -14.21 -13.39
N THR A 118 6.98 -13.85 -12.59
CA THR A 118 6.84 -12.86 -11.51
C THR A 118 7.72 -11.66 -11.76
N ILE A 119 7.10 -10.48 -11.87
CA ILE A 119 7.76 -9.18 -11.93
C ILE A 119 7.64 -8.53 -10.55
N THR A 120 8.77 -8.28 -9.91
CA THR A 120 8.85 -7.59 -8.62
C THR A 120 9.00 -6.10 -8.87
N LEU A 121 8.13 -5.32 -8.24
CA LEU A 121 8.09 -3.86 -8.35
C LEU A 121 8.26 -3.21 -6.97
N SER A 122 8.98 -2.09 -6.92
CA SER A 122 9.04 -1.20 -5.76
C SER A 122 8.45 0.16 -6.12
N ARG A 123 7.58 0.70 -5.27
CA ARG A 123 6.98 2.02 -5.53
C ARG A 123 8.01 3.13 -5.32
N LYS A 124 7.96 4.15 -6.17
CA LYS A 124 8.68 5.42 -5.95
C LYS A 124 7.97 6.25 -4.88
N GLY A 125 8.10 5.81 -3.62
CA GLY A 125 7.25 6.24 -2.51
C GLY A 125 7.52 7.63 -1.95
N LEU A 126 8.77 8.11 -1.92
CA LEU A 126 9.13 9.34 -1.18
C LEU A 126 8.39 10.59 -1.66
N GLY A 127 8.34 10.84 -2.97
CA GLY A 127 7.61 12.00 -3.50
C GLY A 127 6.10 11.89 -3.28
N LEU A 128 5.54 10.68 -3.42
CA LEU A 128 4.13 10.41 -3.18
C LEU A 128 3.76 10.59 -1.70
N PHE A 129 4.64 10.16 -0.80
CA PHE A 129 4.50 10.33 0.64
C PHE A 129 4.29 11.82 0.99
N TYR A 130 5.26 12.67 0.68
CA TYR A 130 5.14 14.10 1.01
C TYR A 130 3.93 14.75 0.33
N LYS A 131 3.64 14.37 -0.92
CA LYS A 131 2.48 14.91 -1.65
C LYS A 131 1.14 14.58 -0.97
N LEU A 132 0.98 13.38 -0.44
CA LEU A 132 -0.28 12.94 0.17
C LEU A 132 -0.42 13.40 1.62
N PHE A 133 0.67 13.35 2.40
CA PHE A 133 0.62 13.63 3.83
C PHE A 133 0.81 15.10 4.19
N LEU A 134 1.22 15.97 3.27
CA LEU A 134 1.44 17.40 3.54
C LEU A 134 0.26 18.06 4.28
N GLY A 135 -0.98 17.70 3.92
CA GLY A 135 -2.19 18.22 4.56
C GLY A 135 -2.26 17.90 6.06
N VAL A 136 -2.04 16.64 6.43
CA VAL A 136 -2.05 16.22 7.85
C VAL A 136 -0.87 16.80 8.64
N TYR A 137 0.30 16.99 8.00
CA TYR A 137 1.44 17.72 8.62
C TYR A 137 1.08 19.17 8.96
N ILE A 138 0.51 19.89 7.99
CA ILE A 138 0.11 21.29 8.19
C ILE A 138 -0.98 21.38 9.25
N ALA A 139 -1.97 20.48 9.23
CA ALA A 139 -3.00 20.42 10.26
C ALA A 139 -2.42 20.22 11.66
N PHE A 140 -1.46 19.31 11.83
CA PHE A 140 -0.77 19.13 13.10
C PHE A 140 -0.03 20.42 13.53
N CYS A 141 0.73 21.06 12.64
CA CYS A 141 1.43 22.30 12.95
C CYS A 141 0.47 23.43 13.38
N ILE A 142 -0.68 23.58 12.72
CA ILE A 142 -1.71 24.56 13.11
C ILE A 142 -2.25 24.24 14.50
N SER A 143 -2.47 22.96 14.82
CA SER A 143 -2.95 22.54 16.14
C SER A 143 -1.98 22.86 17.28
N LEU A 144 -0.68 22.99 17.00
CA LEU A 144 0.33 23.39 17.99
C LEU A 144 0.29 24.89 18.30
N LEU A 145 -0.21 25.72 17.38
CA LEU A 145 -0.26 27.18 17.55
C LEU A 145 -1.12 27.59 18.75
N VAL A 146 -2.06 26.73 19.16
CA VAL A 146 -2.96 26.96 20.30
C VAL A 146 -2.22 27.13 21.63
N PHE A 147 -1.02 26.57 21.77
CA PHE A 147 -0.19 26.72 22.97
C PHE A 147 0.47 28.10 23.07
N PHE A 148 0.43 28.91 22.01
CA PHE A 148 0.93 30.29 22.00
C PHE A 148 -0.18 31.33 22.17
N ILE A 149 -1.44 30.89 22.26
CA ILE A 149 -2.61 31.75 22.38
C ILE A 149 -3.06 31.78 23.83
N ASP A 150 -3.37 32.97 24.35
CA ASP A 150 -3.81 33.11 25.72
C ASP A 150 -5.07 32.26 25.97
N PRO A 151 -5.17 31.53 27.10
CA PRO A 151 -6.29 30.63 27.33
C PRO A 151 -7.65 31.32 27.36
N ILE A 152 -7.69 32.63 27.63
CA ILE A 152 -8.90 33.45 27.66
C ILE A 152 -9.47 33.70 26.26
N ASP A 153 -8.63 33.65 25.23
CA ASP A 153 -9.02 33.82 23.82
C ASP A 153 -9.56 32.48 23.28
N VAL A 154 -10.73 32.11 23.79
CA VAL A 154 -11.39 30.82 23.52
C VAL A 154 -11.61 30.62 22.01
N ASP A 155 -12.08 31.64 21.32
CA ASP A 155 -12.44 31.54 19.89
C ASP A 155 -11.26 31.07 19.01
N PRO A 156 -10.10 31.75 18.99
CA PRO A 156 -8.97 31.29 18.17
C PRO A 156 -8.37 29.99 18.72
N ARG A 157 -8.36 29.77 20.04
CA ARG A 157 -7.71 28.60 20.64
C ARG A 157 -8.43 27.29 20.33
N PHE A 158 -9.75 27.27 20.49
CA PHE A 158 -10.55 26.11 20.13
C PHE A 158 -10.82 26.05 18.62
N GLY A 159 -11.01 27.20 17.97
CA GLY A 159 -11.21 27.29 16.53
C GLY A 159 -10.06 26.70 15.72
N LEU A 160 -8.80 27.00 16.06
CA LEU A 160 -7.63 26.42 15.37
C LEU A 160 -7.53 24.91 15.55
N SER A 161 -7.84 24.40 16.75
CA SER A 161 -7.81 22.96 17.00
C SER A 161 -8.88 22.21 16.22
N VAL A 162 -10.11 22.73 16.21
CA VAL A 162 -11.24 22.15 15.45
C VAL A 162 -10.96 22.24 13.95
N GLY A 163 -10.48 23.39 13.46
CA GLY A 163 -10.08 23.57 12.06
C GLY A 163 -8.97 22.60 11.64
N SER A 164 -7.99 22.36 12.52
CA SER A 164 -6.92 21.38 12.29
C SER A 164 -7.47 19.96 12.18
N LEU A 165 -8.41 19.58 13.05
CA LEU A 165 -9.05 18.26 12.98
C LEU A 165 -9.78 18.06 11.65
N PHE A 166 -10.57 19.04 11.21
CA PHE A 166 -11.27 18.98 9.92
C PHE A 166 -10.31 18.93 8.73
N ALA A 167 -9.21 19.70 8.77
CA ALA A 167 -8.18 19.64 7.73
C ALA A 167 -7.53 18.25 7.64
N ALA A 168 -7.19 17.64 8.78
CA ALA A 168 -6.62 16.30 8.83
C ALA A 168 -7.62 15.22 8.38
N VAL A 169 -8.90 15.36 8.74
CA VAL A 169 -9.98 14.45 8.27
C VAL A 169 -10.18 14.59 6.77
N GLY A 170 -10.21 15.81 6.24
CA GLY A 170 -10.29 16.06 4.80
C GLY A 170 -9.10 15.46 4.05
N ASN A 171 -7.89 15.56 4.59
CA ASN A 171 -6.71 14.91 4.02
C ASN A 171 -6.88 13.38 4.01
N LYS A 172 -7.37 12.77 5.10
CA LYS A 172 -7.65 11.33 5.14
C LYS A 172 -8.61 10.88 4.05
N TYR A 173 -9.75 11.56 3.88
CA TYR A 173 -10.72 11.22 2.84
C TYR A 173 -10.13 11.26 1.43
N ILE A 174 -9.27 12.25 1.14
CA ILE A 174 -8.59 12.32 -0.16
C ILE A 174 -7.67 11.10 -0.34
N VAL A 175 -6.87 10.75 0.67
CA VAL A 175 -5.95 9.61 0.56
C VAL A 175 -6.71 8.28 0.43
N ASP A 176 -7.75 8.07 1.25
CA ASP A 176 -8.58 6.86 1.22
C ASP A 176 -9.32 6.71 -0.13
N SER A 177 -9.67 7.82 -0.80
CA SER A 177 -10.31 7.77 -2.12
C SER A 177 -9.38 7.29 -3.25
N ILE A 178 -8.07 7.36 -3.04
CA ILE A 178 -7.04 6.94 -4.00
C ILE A 178 -6.61 5.48 -3.77
N LEU A 179 -6.78 4.98 -2.54
CA LEU A 179 -6.34 3.65 -2.15
C LEU A 179 -7.47 2.62 -2.26
N PRO A 180 -7.15 1.37 -2.63
CA PRO A 180 -8.14 0.31 -2.52
C PRO A 180 -8.50 0.08 -1.05
N GLU A 181 -9.76 -0.22 -0.78
CA GLU A 181 -10.21 -0.59 0.56
C GLU A 181 -9.46 -1.84 1.05
N THR A 182 -9.04 -1.81 2.31
CA THR A 182 -8.38 -2.93 2.98
C THR A 182 -8.86 -3.04 4.42
N VAL A 183 -8.85 -4.27 4.94
CA VAL A 183 -9.13 -4.56 6.36
C VAL A 183 -7.88 -4.37 7.25
N THR A 184 -6.71 -4.20 6.65
CA THR A 184 -5.44 -4.06 7.35
C THR A 184 -5.12 -2.61 7.68
N PHE A 185 -4.56 -2.34 8.85
CA PHE A 185 -4.11 -1.00 9.23
C PHE A 185 -2.90 -0.55 8.39
N THR A 186 -3.11 0.40 7.49
CA THR A 186 -2.05 0.93 6.62
C THR A 186 -1.19 1.97 7.35
N LEU A 187 -0.03 2.31 6.80
CA LEU A 187 0.75 3.45 7.27
C LEU A 187 -0.06 4.76 7.24
N VAL A 188 -0.94 4.93 6.25
CA VAL A 188 -1.83 6.10 6.14
C VAL A 188 -2.72 6.21 7.37
N ASP A 189 -3.35 5.10 7.77
CA ASP A 189 -4.24 5.06 8.93
C ASP A 189 -3.48 5.40 10.21
N LYS A 190 -2.27 4.85 10.37
CA LYS A 190 -1.42 5.09 11.55
C LYS A 190 -1.05 6.57 11.68
N VAL A 191 -0.61 7.22 10.59
CA VAL A 191 -0.23 8.64 10.59
C VAL A 191 -1.43 9.55 10.93
N HIS A 192 -2.59 9.29 10.33
CA HIS A 192 -3.80 10.06 10.62
C HIS A 192 -4.30 9.83 12.04
N LEU A 193 -4.33 8.59 12.52
CA LEU A 193 -4.79 8.26 13.88
C LEU A 193 -3.92 8.93 14.94
N VAL A 194 -2.60 8.87 14.80
CA VAL A 194 -1.67 9.59 15.70
C VAL A 194 -1.92 11.09 15.65
N THR A 195 -2.09 11.66 14.46
CA THR A 195 -2.33 13.09 14.33
C THR A 195 -3.67 13.50 14.96
N PHE A 196 -4.74 12.74 14.75
CA PHE A 196 -6.03 12.97 15.40
C PHE A 196 -5.92 12.89 16.92
N PHE A 197 -5.20 11.90 17.43
CA PHE A 197 -4.96 11.76 18.86
C PHE A 197 -4.25 13.00 19.43
N PHE A 198 -3.22 13.52 18.77
CA PHE A 198 -2.48 14.69 19.26
C PHE A 198 -3.25 16.02 19.10
N ILE A 199 -4.07 16.17 18.04
CA ILE A 199 -5.00 17.31 17.91
C ILE A 199 -6.06 17.25 19.03
N PHE A 200 -6.58 16.06 19.33
CA PHE A 200 -7.50 15.90 20.46
C PHE A 200 -6.82 16.19 21.81
N LEU A 201 -5.56 15.77 21.97
CA LEU A 201 -4.78 16.08 23.16
C LEU A 201 -4.53 17.59 23.32
N SER A 202 -4.28 18.33 22.22
CA SER A 202 -4.10 19.79 22.29
C SER A 202 -5.39 20.51 22.69
N LEU A 203 -6.56 20.00 22.29
CA LEU A 203 -7.87 20.45 22.79
C LEU A 203 -8.01 20.24 24.29
N LEU A 204 -7.75 19.03 24.79
CA LEU A 204 -7.84 18.72 26.23
C LEU A 204 -6.91 19.59 27.07
N ILE A 205 -5.69 19.80 26.60
CA ILE A 205 -4.72 20.68 27.28
C ILE A 205 -5.21 22.13 27.25
N SER A 206 -5.84 22.59 26.16
CA SER A 206 -6.43 23.93 26.09
C SER A 206 -7.56 24.13 27.09
N VAL A 207 -8.45 23.14 27.26
CA VAL A 207 -9.48 23.15 28.31
C VAL A 207 -8.83 23.26 29.69
N ARG A 208 -7.79 22.45 29.95
CA ARG A 208 -7.07 22.46 31.23
C ARG A 208 -6.37 23.78 31.51
N SER A 209 -5.76 24.38 30.48
CA SER A 209 -5.08 25.68 30.59
C SER A 209 -6.08 26.79 30.92
N LEU A 210 -7.23 26.83 30.24
CA LEU A 210 -8.32 27.76 30.53
C LEU A 210 -8.85 27.63 31.96
N TYR A 211 -9.05 26.39 32.43
CA TYR A 211 -9.49 26.15 33.81
C TYR A 211 -8.48 26.68 34.85
N LEU A 212 -7.18 26.43 34.65
CA LEU A 212 -6.14 26.96 35.53
C LEU A 212 -6.10 28.48 35.51
N PHE A 213 -6.24 29.08 34.32
CA PHE A 213 -6.25 30.53 34.14
C PHE A 213 -7.42 31.17 34.90
N LYS A 214 -8.64 30.64 34.74
CA LYS A 214 -9.85 31.12 35.43
C LYS A 214 -9.77 31.01 36.96
N ASN A 215 -9.05 30.01 37.48
CA ASN A 215 -8.83 29.82 38.92
C ASN A 215 -7.65 30.65 39.48
N GLY A 216 -7.21 31.70 38.76
CA GLY A 216 -6.13 32.58 39.20
C GLY A 216 -4.71 31.98 39.07
N LYS A 217 -4.57 30.75 38.58
CA LYS A 217 -3.29 30.03 38.45
C LYS A 217 -2.59 30.32 37.12
N LYS A 218 -2.46 31.60 36.75
CA LYS A 218 -1.93 32.05 35.44
C LYS A 218 -0.53 31.50 35.11
N ILE A 219 0.38 31.50 36.10
CA ILE A 219 1.75 30.97 35.92
C ILE A 219 1.72 29.46 35.60
N GLN A 220 0.83 28.71 36.25
CA GLN A 220 0.71 27.27 36.02
C GLN A 220 0.11 26.97 34.63
N SER A 221 -0.86 27.76 34.19
CA SER A 221 -1.42 27.70 32.83
C SER A 221 -0.34 27.95 31.77
N LYS A 222 0.48 29.00 31.90
CA LYS A 222 1.57 29.28 30.95
C LYS A 222 2.65 28.19 30.92
N LYS A 223 2.99 27.64 32.10
CA LYS A 223 3.92 26.50 32.22
C LYS A 223 3.36 25.25 31.54
N LEU A 224 2.07 24.97 31.71
CA LEU A 224 1.39 23.86 31.05
C LEU A 224 1.49 24.00 29.53
N ASP A 225 1.16 25.17 28.97
CA ASP A 225 1.17 25.38 27.52
C ASP A 225 2.59 25.25 26.92
N THR A 226 3.60 25.80 27.60
CA THR A 226 5.00 25.69 27.15
C THR A 226 5.50 24.26 27.19
N TYR A 227 5.16 23.51 28.25
CA TYR A 227 5.55 22.11 28.40
C TYR A 227 4.80 21.22 27.39
N ALA A 228 3.50 21.44 27.24
CA ALA A 228 2.64 20.74 26.30
C ALA A 228 3.13 20.87 24.87
N PHE A 229 3.47 22.09 24.41
CA PHE A 229 4.03 22.31 23.09
C PHE A 229 5.26 21.42 22.83
N ARG A 230 6.22 21.41 23.76
CA ARG A 230 7.47 20.63 23.61
C ARG A 230 7.20 19.13 23.63
N VAL A 231 6.35 18.66 24.54
CA VAL A 231 6.05 17.23 24.70
C VAL A 231 5.23 16.71 23.53
N VAL A 232 4.17 17.42 23.13
CA VAL A 232 3.33 17.03 21.98
C VAL A 232 4.16 17.00 20.70
N LEU A 233 4.97 18.03 20.45
CA LEU A 233 5.85 18.08 19.29
C LEU A 233 6.85 16.92 19.30
N PHE A 234 7.50 16.66 20.44
CA PHE A 234 8.49 15.58 20.56
C PHE A 234 7.85 14.21 20.38
N LEU A 235 6.74 13.92 21.07
CA LEU A 235 6.09 12.61 21.03
C LEU A 235 5.51 12.30 19.65
N TRP A 236 4.90 13.29 18.99
CA TRP A 236 4.37 13.09 17.65
C TRP A 236 5.51 12.80 16.65
N ASN A 237 6.63 13.53 16.73
CA ASN A 237 7.81 13.24 15.91
C ASN A 237 8.44 11.88 16.25
N ALA A 238 8.54 11.51 17.53
CA ALA A 238 9.08 10.23 17.95
C ALA A 238 8.25 9.05 17.43
N GLY A 239 6.91 9.16 17.49
CA GLY A 239 5.99 8.20 16.88
C GLY A 239 6.21 8.07 15.37
N PHE A 240 6.48 9.20 14.70
CA PHE A 240 6.74 9.24 13.27
C PHE A 240 8.11 8.66 12.85
N PHE A 241 9.19 9.00 13.56
CA PHE A 241 10.54 8.52 13.26
C PHE A 241 10.70 7.04 13.55
N HIS A 242 10.07 6.53 14.62
CA HIS A 242 10.05 5.10 14.90
C HIS A 242 9.49 4.34 13.69
N TRP A 243 8.46 4.85 13.03
CA TRP A 243 7.85 4.15 11.90
C TRP A 243 8.64 4.25 10.59
N ASN A 244 9.26 5.38 10.26
CA ASN A 244 10.10 5.47 9.05
C ASN A 244 11.27 4.49 9.02
N ILE A 245 11.86 4.17 10.17
CA ILE A 245 12.99 3.24 10.26
C ILE A 245 12.52 1.80 10.02
N PHE A 246 11.33 1.43 10.47
CA PHE A 246 10.80 0.07 10.29
C PHE A 246 10.23 -0.22 8.90
N PHE A 247 9.82 0.81 8.14
CA PHE A 247 9.23 0.63 6.81
C PHE A 247 10.21 0.91 5.64
N SER A 248 11.43 1.38 5.93
CA SER A 248 12.50 1.58 4.92
C SER A 248 13.49 0.41 4.81
N ALA A 249 13.35 -0.64 5.63
CA ALA A 249 14.09 -1.90 5.55
C ALA A 249 13.24 -2.99 4.86
#